data_AF-A0A067JL17-F1
#
_entry.id   AF-A0A067JL17-F1
#
_cell.length_a   1.000
_cell.length_b   1.000
_cell.length_c   1.000
_cell.angle_alpha   90.00
_cell.angle_beta   90.00
_cell.angle_gamma   90.00
#
_symmetry.space_group_name_H-M   'P 1'
#
loop_
_entity.id
_entity.type
_entity.pdbx_description
1 polymer ?
#
loop_
_entity_poly.entity_id
_entity_poly.type
_entity_poly.pdbx_seq_one_letter_code
_entity_poly.pdbx_strand_id
1 'polypeptide(L)'
;MTTTRGPLQMNSFVSNILKRPQPKCTNNSMSTNCITNYQSSTATCPDHFRWIHEDLRPWKSSGISKEMVEKAKESADFRLVIVNGKIYVEKYNDAFQTRDVFTIWGFLQLLMFYPGKVPDLELMFNCGDRPQIYRNDYQGSNATSLPVMFQYCGTRGAPVVLFPDWSFWGW
;
A
#
# COMPACT_ATOMS: atom_id res chain seq x y z
N MET A 1 17.99 11.28 -25.64
CA MET A 1 16.86 12.21 -25.75
C MET A 1 15.98 12.02 -24.53
N THR A 2 15.98 13.02 -23.65
CA THR A 2 15.26 13.07 -22.39
C THR A 2 13.75 13.16 -22.65
N THR A 3 13.02 12.10 -22.32
CA THR A 3 11.56 12.12 -22.31
C THR A 3 11.09 12.64 -20.96
N THR A 4 10.85 13.94 -20.87
CA THR A 4 10.05 14.53 -19.79
C THR A 4 8.58 14.15 -20.03
N ARG A 5 8.09 13.11 -19.37
CA ARG A 5 6.64 12.82 -19.30
C ARG A 5 6.01 13.69 -18.22
N GLY A 6 5.02 14.47 -18.62
CA GLY A 6 4.22 15.34 -17.75
C GLY A 6 3.42 14.55 -16.69
N PRO A 7 2.69 15.25 -15.81
CA PRO A 7 1.98 14.65 -14.69
C PRO A 7 1.00 13.57 -15.17
N LEU A 8 0.85 12.51 -14.37
CA LEU A 8 -0.08 11.41 -14.61
C LEU A 8 -1.47 11.99 -14.91
N GLN A 9 -1.96 11.78 -16.13
CA GLN A 9 -3.29 12.22 -16.56
C GLN A 9 -4.33 11.44 -15.76
N MET A 10 -4.95 12.13 -14.80
CA MET A 10 -6.03 11.59 -14.00
C MET A 10 -7.26 11.40 -14.88
N ASN A 11 -7.70 10.14 -15.06
CA ASN A 11 -8.85 9.85 -15.92
C ASN A 11 -10.14 10.51 -15.39
N SER A 12 -11.14 10.68 -16.26
CA SER A 12 -12.39 11.38 -15.93
C SER A 12 -13.14 10.71 -14.76
N PHE A 13 -13.05 9.39 -14.64
CA PHE A 13 -13.63 8.61 -13.55
C PHE A 13 -13.02 8.97 -12.19
N VAL A 14 -11.68 9.01 -12.09
CA VAL A 14 -10.95 9.42 -10.89
C VAL A 14 -11.24 10.88 -10.55
N SER A 15 -11.32 11.75 -11.56
CA SER A 15 -11.69 13.16 -11.35
C SER A 15 -13.08 13.31 -10.73
N ASN A 16 -14.04 12.48 -11.13
CA ASN A 16 -15.42 12.54 -10.65
C ASN A 16 -15.57 11.97 -9.23
N ILE A 17 -14.70 11.05 -8.81
CA ILE A 17 -14.69 10.52 -7.45
C ILE A 17 -13.97 11.47 -6.48
N LEU A 18 -12.88 12.11 -6.89
CA LEU A 18 -12.23 13.16 -6.09
C LEU A 18 -13.13 14.40 -5.89
N LYS A 19 -14.07 14.63 -6.80
CA LYS A 19 -15.12 15.65 -6.66
C LYS A 19 -16.25 15.23 -5.72
N ARG A 20 -16.32 13.95 -5.30
CA ARG A 20 -17.33 13.54 -4.32
C ARG A 20 -16.99 14.20 -2.98
N PRO A 21 -17.99 14.73 -2.26
CA PRO A 21 -17.76 15.29 -0.95
C PRO A 21 -17.09 14.23 -0.07
N GLN A 22 -15.91 14.56 0.42
CA GLN A 22 -15.27 13.81 1.50
C GLN A 22 -16.27 13.75 2.66
N PRO A 23 -16.47 12.60 3.32
CA PRO A 23 -17.25 12.56 4.54
C PRO A 23 -16.61 13.53 5.55
N LYS A 24 -17.26 14.68 5.76
CA LYS A 24 -16.82 15.69 6.72
C LYS A 24 -17.08 15.15 8.11
N CYS A 25 -16.07 14.53 8.73
CA CYS A 25 -16.07 14.34 10.17
C CYS A 25 -15.74 15.70 10.80
N THR A 26 -16.76 16.51 11.06
CA THR A 26 -16.62 17.76 11.82
C THR A 26 -16.35 17.44 13.27
N ASN A 27 -15.12 17.66 13.72
CA ASN A 27 -14.79 17.78 15.13
C ASN A 27 -15.37 19.11 15.64
N ASN A 28 -16.67 19.13 15.94
CA ASN A 28 -17.22 20.08 16.90
C ASN A 28 -18.63 19.67 17.32
N SER A 29 -18.78 19.53 18.63
CA SER A 29 -20.00 19.24 19.39
C SER A 29 -20.64 17.87 19.15
N MET A 30 -21.07 17.27 20.27
CA MET A 30 -21.83 16.03 20.36
C MET A 30 -23.04 16.06 19.42
N SER A 31 -22.88 15.59 18.19
CA SER A 31 -23.98 15.16 17.32
C SER A 31 -23.54 13.90 16.61
N THR A 32 -23.84 12.81 17.30
CA THR A 32 -23.62 11.42 16.94
C THR A 32 -24.47 11.02 15.73
N ASN A 33 -24.12 11.47 14.52
CA ASN A 33 -24.82 11.06 13.29
C ASN A 33 -23.88 10.80 12.08
N CYS A 34 -22.60 10.51 12.34
CA CYS A 34 -21.73 9.84 11.37
C CYS A 34 -21.77 8.33 11.64
N ILE A 35 -22.81 7.63 11.20
CA ILE A 35 -22.98 6.17 11.28
C ILE A 35 -22.59 5.60 12.66
N THR A 36 -23.35 5.91 13.70
CA THR A 36 -23.43 5.05 14.90
C THR A 36 -24.44 3.93 14.70
N ASN A 37 -24.37 3.29 13.54
CA ASN A 37 -24.93 1.97 13.31
C ASN A 37 -23.84 0.96 12.93
N TYR A 38 -22.59 1.20 13.37
CA TYR A 38 -21.87 0.07 13.95
C TYR A 38 -22.61 -0.25 15.25
N GLN A 39 -23.70 -1.01 15.11
CA GLN A 39 -24.08 -1.97 16.12
C GLN A 39 -22.76 -2.53 16.65
N SER A 40 -22.56 -2.49 17.96
CA SER A 40 -21.55 -3.32 18.63
C SER A 40 -21.94 -4.78 18.42
N SER A 41 -22.01 -5.20 17.16
CA SER A 41 -21.90 -6.60 16.81
C SER A 41 -20.54 -7.00 17.35
N THR A 42 -20.49 -8.21 17.84
CA THR A 42 -19.29 -8.98 18.12
C THR A 42 -18.50 -9.17 16.83
N ALA A 43 -18.11 -8.07 16.16
CA ALA A 43 -17.61 -8.03 14.80
C ALA A 43 -16.18 -8.53 14.84
N THR A 44 -16.04 -9.85 14.78
CA THR A 44 -14.74 -10.48 14.55
C THR A 44 -14.17 -9.94 13.26
N CYS A 45 -12.91 -9.51 13.30
CA CYS A 45 -12.19 -9.09 12.11
C CYS A 45 -12.32 -10.19 11.04
N PRO A 46 -12.75 -9.89 9.80
CA PRO A 46 -12.92 -10.90 8.78
C PRO A 46 -11.68 -11.79 8.65
N ASP A 47 -11.91 -13.10 8.54
CA ASP A 47 -10.87 -14.13 8.58
C ASP A 47 -9.69 -13.90 7.63
N HIS A 48 -9.91 -13.27 6.48
CA HIS A 48 -8.84 -12.99 5.52
C HIS A 48 -7.81 -11.96 6.02
N PHE A 49 -8.17 -11.08 6.96
CA PHE A 49 -7.21 -10.15 7.56
C PHE A 49 -6.18 -10.85 8.43
N ARG A 50 -6.38 -12.13 8.81
CA ARG A 50 -5.37 -12.88 9.57
C ARG A 50 -4.02 -12.97 8.83
N TRP A 51 -4.07 -12.95 7.49
CA TRP A 51 -2.87 -13.15 6.66
C TRP A 51 -1.86 -12.02 6.77
N ILE A 52 -2.29 -10.78 7.09
CA ILE A 52 -1.33 -9.68 7.29
C ILE A 52 -0.34 -9.98 8.42
N HIS A 53 -0.77 -10.74 9.44
CA HIS A 53 0.10 -11.16 10.53
C HIS A 53 1.12 -12.21 10.09
N GLU A 54 0.76 -13.07 9.14
CA GLU A 54 1.68 -14.07 8.56
C GLU A 54 2.66 -13.42 7.58
N ASP A 55 2.19 -12.48 6.77
CA ASP A 55 3.00 -11.74 5.81
C ASP A 55 4.04 -10.87 6.51
N LEU A 56 3.67 -10.19 7.60
CA LEU A 56 4.58 -9.37 8.41
C LEU A 56 5.39 -10.17 9.44
N ARG A 57 5.09 -11.45 9.63
CA ARG A 57 5.78 -12.32 10.59
C ARG A 57 7.30 -12.32 10.47
N PRO A 58 7.92 -12.28 9.27
CA PRO A 58 9.38 -12.29 9.14
C PRO A 58 10.08 -11.14 9.87
N TRP A 59 9.41 -10.00 10.05
CA TRP A 59 9.97 -8.80 10.68
C TRP A 59 9.38 -8.52 12.07
N LYS A 60 8.58 -9.44 12.62
CA LYS A 60 7.85 -9.23 13.89
C LYS A 60 8.77 -8.95 15.07
N SER A 61 9.91 -9.64 15.18
CA SER A 61 10.85 -9.49 16.30
C SER A 61 11.90 -8.41 16.07
N SER A 62 12.33 -8.20 14.82
CA SER A 62 13.35 -7.21 14.47
C SER A 62 12.80 -5.80 14.22
N GLY A 63 11.50 -5.69 13.92
CA GLY A 63 10.95 -4.52 13.27
C GLY A 63 11.41 -4.41 11.81
N ILE A 64 10.94 -3.35 11.15
CA ILE A 64 11.30 -3.00 9.78
C ILE A 64 12.19 -1.77 9.83
N SER A 65 13.46 -1.92 9.42
CA SER A 65 14.40 -0.81 9.37
C SER A 65 14.32 -0.06 8.04
N LYS A 66 14.75 1.20 8.03
CA LYS A 66 14.88 1.97 6.79
C LYS A 66 15.76 1.26 5.76
N GLU A 67 16.83 0.61 6.20
CA GLU A 67 17.72 -0.15 5.32
C GLU A 67 16.98 -1.31 4.61
N MET A 68 16.10 -2.02 5.33
CA MET A 68 15.29 -3.09 4.73
C MET A 68 14.31 -2.57 3.67
N VAL A 69 13.75 -1.38 3.89
CA VAL A 69 12.86 -0.72 2.92
C VAL A 69 13.67 -0.28 1.69
N GLU A 70 14.78 0.43 1.89
CA GLU A 70 15.61 0.93 0.78
C GLU A 70 16.19 -0.21 -0.09
N LYS A 71 16.50 -1.37 0.49
CA LYS A 71 16.95 -2.55 -0.27
C LYS A 71 15.92 -3.06 -1.28
N ALA A 72 14.64 -2.90 -1.01
CA ALA A 72 13.60 -3.33 -1.94
C ALA A 72 13.50 -2.42 -3.19
N LYS A 73 14.19 -1.27 -3.20
CA LYS A 73 14.19 -0.31 -4.32
C LYS A 73 14.58 -0.95 -5.65
N GLU A 74 15.59 -1.82 -5.66
CA GLU A 74 16.07 -2.49 -6.88
C GLU A 74 15.00 -3.35 -7.56
N SER A 75 14.02 -3.82 -6.78
CA SER A 75 12.92 -4.66 -7.23
C SER A 75 11.57 -3.93 -7.29
N ALA A 76 11.50 -2.66 -6.91
CA ALA A 76 10.25 -1.92 -6.81
C ALA A 76 9.91 -1.17 -8.11
N ASP A 77 8.62 -1.07 -8.43
CA ASP A 77 8.14 -0.20 -9.50
C ASP A 77 7.96 1.24 -9.01
N PHE A 78 7.52 1.41 -7.76
CA PHE A 78 7.42 2.72 -7.13
C PHE A 78 7.61 2.67 -5.60
N ARG A 79 8.01 3.80 -5.05
CA ARG A 79 7.96 4.11 -3.62
C ARG A 79 6.75 4.97 -3.33
N LEU A 80 6.03 4.64 -2.26
CA LEU A 80 4.90 5.40 -1.77
C LEU A 80 5.17 5.82 -0.33
N VAL A 81 5.02 7.11 -0.06
CA VAL A 81 5.17 7.68 1.29
C VAL A 81 3.89 8.39 1.67
N ILE A 82 3.39 8.16 2.87
CA ILE A 82 2.30 8.92 3.48
C ILE A 82 2.89 9.71 4.63
N VAL A 83 2.73 11.04 4.61
CA VAL A 83 3.11 11.92 5.71
C VAL A 83 1.99 12.92 5.94
N ASN A 84 1.50 13.02 7.17
CA ASN A 84 0.42 13.93 7.56
C ASN A 84 -0.82 13.82 6.64
N GLY A 85 -1.20 12.58 6.29
CA GLY A 85 -2.34 12.29 5.42
C GLY A 85 -2.16 12.69 3.95
N LYS A 86 -0.93 13.03 3.53
CA LYS A 86 -0.58 13.31 2.14
C LYS A 86 0.26 12.19 1.57
N ILE A 87 -0.09 11.76 0.36
CA ILE A 87 0.63 10.74 -0.38
C ILE A 87 1.69 11.37 -1.31
N TYR A 88 2.86 10.76 -1.36
CA TYR A 88 3.97 11.09 -2.24
C TYR A 88 4.40 9.80 -2.95
N VAL A 89 4.63 9.88 -4.26
CA VAL A 89 5.00 8.72 -5.06
C VAL A 89 6.24 9.04 -5.88
N GLU A 90 7.25 8.20 -5.77
CA GLU A 90 8.43 8.21 -6.63
C GLU A 90 8.42 6.95 -7.49
N LYS A 91 8.50 7.10 -8.82
CA LYS A 91 8.52 5.97 -9.74
C LYS A 91 9.95 5.54 -10.04
N TYR A 92 10.19 4.23 -10.02
CA TYR A 92 11.49 3.63 -10.34
C TYR A 92 11.47 2.87 -11.66
N ASN A 93 10.42 2.08 -11.90
CA ASN A 93 10.25 1.30 -13.11
C ASN A 93 8.84 1.51 -13.69
N ASP A 94 8.69 1.21 -14.98
CA ASP A 94 7.38 1.23 -15.63
C ASP A 94 6.60 -0.02 -15.21
N ALA A 95 5.52 0.19 -14.45
CA ALA A 95 4.59 -0.87 -14.13
C ALA A 95 3.87 -1.38 -15.38
N PHE A 96 3.51 -2.66 -15.41
CA PHE A 96 2.71 -3.21 -16.49
C PHE A 96 1.34 -2.51 -16.56
N GLN A 97 0.99 -1.95 -17.72
CA GLN A 97 -0.29 -1.26 -17.96
C GLN A 97 -0.60 -0.16 -16.94
N THR A 98 -1.74 -0.23 -16.25
CA THR A 98 -2.31 0.78 -15.36
C THR A 98 -2.26 0.35 -13.89
N ARG A 99 -1.52 -0.73 -13.59
CA ARG A 99 -1.51 -1.38 -12.27
C ARG A 99 -1.09 -0.41 -11.16
N ASP A 100 -0.03 0.36 -11.39
CA ASP A 100 0.43 1.37 -10.45
C ASP A 100 -0.61 2.48 -10.22
N VAL A 101 -1.27 2.95 -11.27
CA VAL A 101 -2.31 3.99 -11.20
C VAL A 101 -3.47 3.54 -10.30
N PHE A 102 -3.99 2.33 -10.50
CA PHE A 102 -5.09 1.81 -9.70
C PHE A 102 -4.70 1.51 -8.27
N THR A 103 -3.49 1.02 -8.02
CA THR A 103 -2.98 0.82 -6.66
C THR A 103 -2.80 2.12 -5.90
N ILE A 104 -2.21 3.14 -6.54
CA ILE A 104 -2.11 4.50 -5.97
C ILE A 104 -3.51 5.04 -5.69
N TRP A 105 -4.48 4.78 -6.56
CA TRP A 105 -5.87 5.17 -6.34
C TRP A 105 -6.51 4.47 -5.14
N GLY A 106 -6.19 3.19 -4.90
CA GLY A 106 -6.59 2.48 -3.68
C GLY A 106 -6.08 3.17 -2.40
N PHE A 107 -4.81 3.60 -2.38
CA PHE A 107 -4.29 4.38 -1.26
C PHE A 107 -4.94 5.75 -1.12
N LEU A 108 -5.24 6.43 -2.23
CA LEU A 108 -6.00 7.67 -2.19
C LEU A 108 -7.36 7.45 -1.55
N GLN A 109 -8.11 6.43 -1.98
CA GLN A 109 -9.40 6.09 -1.35
C GLN A 109 -9.27 5.81 0.15
N LEU A 110 -8.22 5.08 0.58
CA LEU A 110 -7.96 4.81 1.98
C LEU A 110 -7.84 6.12 2.79
N LEU A 111 -7.07 7.09 2.28
CA LEU A 111 -6.92 8.41 2.90
C LEU A 111 -8.23 9.23 2.89
N MET A 112 -9.03 9.12 1.83
CA MET A 112 -10.32 9.81 1.71
C MET A 112 -11.38 9.27 2.69
N PHE A 113 -11.46 7.95 2.86
CA PHE A 113 -12.47 7.31 3.70
C PHE A 113 -12.09 7.27 5.18
N TYR A 114 -10.78 7.32 5.49
CA TYR A 114 -10.27 7.22 6.84
C TYR A 114 -9.29 8.36 7.18
N PRO A 115 -9.73 9.63 7.08
CA PRO A 115 -8.87 10.78 7.34
C PRO A 115 -8.35 10.75 8.79
N GLY A 116 -7.04 10.93 8.95
CA GLY A 116 -6.37 10.93 10.26
C GLY A 116 -6.20 9.54 10.90
N LYS A 117 -6.63 8.45 10.26
CA LYS A 117 -6.45 7.09 10.78
C LYS A 117 -5.31 6.31 10.13
N VAL A 118 -4.88 6.72 8.93
CA VAL A 118 -3.72 6.12 8.26
C VAL A 118 -2.46 6.77 8.84
N PRO A 119 -1.52 5.99 9.41
CA PRO A 119 -0.30 6.55 9.99
C PRO A 119 0.65 7.02 8.89
N ASP A 120 1.65 7.79 9.31
CA ASP A 120 2.81 8.06 8.47
C ASP A 120 3.53 6.74 8.19
N LEU A 121 3.78 6.45 6.91
CA LEU A 121 4.35 5.19 6.47
C LEU A 121 5.09 5.34 5.16
N GLU A 122 5.93 4.36 4.86
CA GLU A 122 6.70 4.26 3.63
C GLU A 122 6.66 2.82 3.11
N LEU A 123 6.43 2.65 1.81
CA LEU A 123 6.28 1.36 1.15
C LEU A 123 7.09 1.33 -0.14
N MET A 124 7.74 0.20 -0.40
CA MET A 124 8.24 -0.19 -1.71
C MET A 124 7.24 -1.15 -2.34
N PHE A 125 6.80 -0.87 -3.57
CA PHE A 125 5.73 -1.64 -4.22
C PHE A 125 6.21 -2.21 -5.55
N ASN A 126 5.99 -3.51 -5.77
CA ASN A 126 6.18 -4.20 -7.04
C ASN A 126 4.82 -4.57 -7.63
N CYS A 127 4.60 -4.18 -8.89
CA CYS A 127 3.37 -4.37 -9.64
C CYS A 127 3.37 -5.65 -10.50
N GLY A 128 4.44 -6.43 -10.48
CA GLY A 128 4.60 -7.65 -11.28
C GLY A 128 3.89 -8.85 -10.66
N ASP A 129 3.70 -9.90 -11.48
CA ASP A 129 3.05 -11.15 -11.06
C ASP A 129 4.03 -12.10 -10.35
N ARG A 130 5.34 -11.93 -10.59
CA ARG A 130 6.40 -12.80 -10.08
C ARG A 130 7.18 -12.11 -8.98
N PRO A 131 7.43 -12.78 -7.84
CA PRO A 131 8.25 -12.20 -6.79
C PRO A 131 9.71 -12.07 -7.24
N GLN A 132 10.33 -10.99 -6.77
CA GLN A 132 11.74 -10.66 -7.02
C GLN A 132 12.63 -10.91 -5.79
N ILE A 133 12.04 -11.12 -4.62
CA ILE A 133 12.76 -11.32 -3.34
C ILE A 133 12.48 -12.74 -2.86
N TYR A 134 13.51 -13.60 -2.81
CA TYR A 134 13.39 -14.97 -2.30
C TYR A 134 14.10 -15.12 -0.95
N ARG A 135 13.47 -15.84 -0.02
CA ARG A 135 13.99 -16.02 1.34
C ARG A 135 15.40 -16.61 1.36
N ASN A 136 15.70 -17.53 0.45
CA ASN A 136 16.97 -18.24 0.42
C ASN A 136 18.16 -17.32 0.10
N ASP A 137 17.92 -16.18 -0.56
CA ASP A 137 18.97 -15.21 -0.91
C ASP A 137 19.42 -14.40 0.32
N TYR A 138 18.64 -14.46 1.41
CA TYR A 138 18.86 -13.72 2.66
C TYR A 138 19.02 -14.67 3.86
N GLN A 139 19.60 -15.86 3.64
CA GLN A 139 19.94 -16.85 4.67
C GLN A 139 21.45 -17.12 4.74
N GLY A 140 21.94 -17.48 5.93
CA GLY A 140 23.35 -17.83 6.17
C GLY A 140 24.16 -16.78 6.92
N SER A 141 25.44 -17.07 7.16
CA SER A 141 26.35 -16.24 7.98
C SER A 141 26.68 -14.88 7.37
N ASN A 142 26.54 -14.73 6.06
CA ASN A 142 26.76 -13.48 5.33
C ASN A 142 25.45 -12.86 4.82
N ALA A 143 24.30 -13.33 5.31
CA ALA A 143 23.00 -12.84 4.86
C ALA A 143 22.81 -11.38 5.24
N THR A 144 22.34 -10.60 4.27
CA THR A 144 21.90 -9.23 4.53
C THR A 144 20.45 -9.22 5.03
N SER A 145 20.02 -8.10 5.64
CA SER A 145 18.65 -7.92 6.10
C SER A 145 17.61 -8.17 5.00
N LEU A 146 16.61 -9.00 5.28
CA LEU A 146 15.52 -9.33 4.35
C LEU A 146 14.72 -8.07 3.98
N PRO A 147 14.62 -7.70 2.68
CA PRO A 147 13.93 -6.48 2.27
C PRO A 147 12.41 -6.60 2.42
N VAL A 148 11.74 -5.47 2.67
CA VAL A 148 10.27 -5.40 2.77
C VAL A 148 9.69 -4.83 1.49
N MET A 149 8.81 -5.60 0.85
CA MET A 149 8.16 -5.20 -0.40
C MET A 149 6.70 -5.58 -0.40
N PHE A 150 5.86 -4.69 -0.94
CA PHE A 150 4.45 -4.93 -1.18
C PHE A 150 4.25 -5.44 -2.60
N GLN A 151 3.35 -6.42 -2.77
CA GLN A 151 3.05 -7.03 -4.06
C GLN A 151 1.65 -7.63 -4.06
N TYR A 152 1.07 -7.86 -5.24
CA TYR A 152 -0.25 -8.49 -5.38
C TYR A 152 -0.21 -10.02 -5.25
N CYS A 153 0.87 -10.62 -5.71
CA CYS A 153 1.08 -12.07 -5.74
C CYS A 153 2.24 -12.47 -4.83
N GLY A 154 2.14 -13.62 -4.19
CA GLY A 154 3.18 -14.16 -3.32
C GLY A 154 3.36 -15.67 -3.49
N THR A 155 4.52 -16.17 -3.08
CA THR A 155 4.77 -17.60 -2.94
C THR A 155 5.43 -17.89 -1.60
N ARG A 156 5.36 -19.15 -1.12
CA ARG A 156 5.95 -19.55 0.18
C ARG A 156 7.45 -19.24 0.29
N GLY A 157 8.16 -19.24 -0.83
CA GLY A 157 9.60 -18.96 -0.90
C GLY A 157 9.96 -17.47 -1.00
N ALA A 158 8.98 -16.59 -1.21
CA ALA A 158 9.19 -15.18 -1.45
C ALA A 158 8.38 -14.34 -0.46
N PRO A 159 9.00 -13.92 0.67
CA PRO A 159 8.31 -13.17 1.70
C PRO A 159 8.06 -11.74 1.23
N VAL A 160 6.82 -11.47 0.79
CA VAL A 160 6.30 -10.14 0.43
C VAL A 160 5.07 -9.85 1.29
N VAL A 161 4.74 -8.58 1.47
CA VAL A 161 3.49 -8.16 2.11
C VAL A 161 2.42 -8.09 1.04
N LEU A 162 1.39 -8.94 1.11
CA LEU A 162 0.35 -8.94 0.09
C LEU A 162 -0.53 -7.71 0.23
N PHE A 163 -0.80 -7.08 -0.92
CA PHE A 163 -1.73 -5.96 -1.04
C PHE A 163 -2.90 -6.37 -1.94
N PRO A 164 -4.13 -5.88 -1.68
CA PRO A 164 -5.26 -6.10 -2.59
C PRO A 164 -4.91 -5.71 -4.02
N ASP A 165 -5.25 -6.59 -4.96
CA ASP A 165 -4.87 -6.46 -6.35
C ASP A 165 -5.41 -5.17 -7.01
N TRP A 166 -4.69 -4.64 -8.01
CA TRP A 166 -5.14 -3.44 -8.74
C TRP A 166 -6.53 -3.63 -9.38
N SER A 167 -6.89 -4.87 -9.71
CA SER A 167 -8.17 -5.24 -10.33
C SER A 167 -9.39 -4.99 -9.45
N PHE A 168 -9.23 -4.82 -8.12
CA PHE A 168 -10.32 -4.37 -7.25
C PHE A 168 -10.85 -2.98 -7.62
N TRP A 169 -10.02 -2.18 -8.29
CA TRP A 169 -10.34 -0.81 -8.67
C TRP A 169 -10.52 -0.60 -10.17
N GLY A 170 -9.88 -1.41 -11.01
CA GLY A 170 -10.07 -1.36 -12.46
C GLY A 170 -8.97 -2.03 -13.28
N TRP A 171 -9.05 -1.84 -14.59
CA TRP A 171 -8.11 -2.32 -15.61
C TRP A 171 -7.82 -1.21 -16.62
#